data_AF-A0A965ATB3-F1
#
_entry.id   AF-A0A965ATB3-F1
#
_cell.length_a   1.000
_cell.length_b   1.000
_cell.length_c   1.000
_cell.angle_alpha   90.00
_cell.angle_beta   90.00
_cell.angle_gamma   90.00
#
_symmetry.space_group_name_H-M   'P 1'
#
loop_
_entity.id
_entity.type
_entity.pdbx_description
1 polymer ?
#
loop_
_entity_poly.entity_id
_entity_poly.type
_entity_poly.pdbx_seq_one_letter_code
_entity_poly.pdbx_strand_id
1 'polypeptide(L)'
;FVTALKDFSQAADDDRFVRYINRWQLEKADPKAAVSPPKKPIVFWIEKTVPYRYRQPIREGIEAWNAAFEQAGFASAIEVRQQPEKTDWDPEDVNYNTFRWITSGRSFAMGPSRVNPRTGQILDADIIFDADFVKHWQTEFETFTPESIAWLTGGLDPTGVRGIDRQAVGCGCGHCSLLAGHSYQTALGVQAGSHARTGAYPWPAA
;
A
#
# COMPACT_ATOMS: atom_id res chain seq x y z
N PHE A 1 14.59 -8.15 3.67
CA PHE A 1 14.90 -7.27 4.82
C PHE A 1 15.99 -7.91 5.66
N VAL A 2 17.16 -7.29 5.76
CA VAL A 2 18.33 -7.83 6.46
C VAL A 2 19.02 -6.67 7.18
N THR A 3 19.48 -6.88 8.40
CA THR A 3 20.39 -5.97 9.09
C THR A 3 21.80 -6.54 9.03
N ALA A 4 22.72 -5.78 8.42
CA ALA A 4 24.13 -6.15 8.31
C ALA A 4 24.96 -5.29 9.26
N LEU A 5 25.75 -5.95 10.12
CA LEU A 5 26.68 -5.32 11.04
C LEU A 5 28.11 -5.66 10.62
N LYS A 6 28.99 -4.66 10.60
CA LYS A 6 30.43 -4.89 10.40
C LYS A 6 31.08 -5.18 11.76
N ASP A 7 31.60 -6.39 11.93
CA ASP A 7 32.27 -6.85 13.13
C ASP A 7 33.78 -6.54 13.05
N PHE A 8 34.24 -5.60 13.87
CA PHE A 8 35.65 -5.19 13.92
C PHE A 8 36.52 -6.09 14.80
N SER A 9 35.96 -7.07 15.49
CA SER A 9 36.73 -8.04 16.28
C SER A 9 37.37 -9.13 15.40
N GLN A 10 36.89 -9.30 14.16
CA GLN A 10 37.43 -10.27 13.20
C GLN A 10 38.61 -9.69 12.40
N ALA A 11 39.49 -10.58 11.92
CA ALA A 11 40.65 -10.22 11.12
C ALA A 11 40.26 -9.48 9.83
N ALA A 12 41.17 -8.63 9.34
CA ALA A 12 40.85 -7.67 8.27
C ALA A 12 40.58 -8.31 6.89
N ASP A 13 41.08 -9.53 6.66
CA ASP A 13 41.05 -10.21 5.37
C ASP A 13 39.75 -11.02 5.12
N ASP A 14 38.89 -11.18 6.13
CA ASP A 14 37.62 -11.89 6.01
C ASP A 14 36.43 -10.95 5.72
N ASP A 15 35.32 -11.49 5.18
CA ASP A 15 34.03 -10.76 5.13
C ASP A 15 33.52 -10.53 6.56
N ARG A 16 33.85 -9.36 7.11
CA ARG A 16 33.47 -8.92 8.46
C ARG A 16 31.98 -8.64 8.64
N PHE A 17 31.14 -8.82 7.62
CA PHE A 17 29.71 -8.55 7.73
C PHE A 17 28.92 -9.73 8.31
N VAL A 18 28.41 -9.55 9.52
CA VAL A 18 27.40 -10.43 10.11
C VAL A 18 26.01 -9.94 9.68
N ARG A 19 25.18 -10.85 9.15
CA ARG A 19 23.89 -10.53 8.56
C ARG A 19 22.77 -11.24 9.32
N TYR A 20 21.80 -10.48 9.83
CA TYR A 20 20.63 -10.99 10.52
C TYR A 20 19.37 -10.78 9.70
N ILE A 21 18.49 -11.78 9.71
CA ILE A 21 17.14 -11.67 9.12
C ILE A 21 16.24 -10.91 10.11
N ASN A 22 15.61 -9.85 9.61
CA ASN A 22 14.70 -9.04 10.38
C ASN A 22 13.40 -9.82 10.61
N ARG A 23 13.05 -10.08 11.87
CA ARG A 23 11.88 -10.90 12.22
C ARG A 23 11.24 -10.49 13.54
N TRP A 24 9.94 -10.71 13.64
CA TRP A 24 9.24 -10.69 14.91
C TRP A 24 9.65 -11.90 15.76
N GLN A 25 9.84 -11.70 17.06
CA GLN A 25 10.14 -12.79 17.99
C GLN A 25 8.83 -13.46 18.43
N LEU A 26 8.31 -14.35 17.58
CA LEU A 26 7.11 -15.11 17.87
C LEU A 26 7.44 -16.54 18.32
N GLU A 27 6.78 -16.96 19.39
CA GLU A 27 6.82 -18.34 19.89
C GLU A 27 5.40 -18.85 20.02
N LYS A 28 5.14 -20.06 19.53
CA LYS A 28 3.83 -20.70 19.69
C LYS A 28 3.55 -20.94 21.17
N ALA A 29 2.32 -20.68 21.59
CA ALA A 29 1.85 -21.04 22.94
C ALA A 29 1.89 -22.56 23.14
N ASP A 30 1.41 -23.34 22.17
CA ASP A 30 1.63 -24.78 22.08
C ASP A 30 2.64 -25.11 20.96
N PRO A 31 3.88 -25.52 21.31
CA PRO A 31 4.89 -25.89 20.33
C PRO A 31 4.54 -27.11 19.48
N LYS A 32 3.61 -27.97 19.94
CA LYS A 32 3.25 -29.23 19.25
C LYS A 32 2.11 -29.05 18.26
N ALA A 33 1.31 -28.00 18.40
CA ALA A 33 0.22 -27.72 17.49
C ALA A 33 0.73 -27.20 16.13
N ALA A 34 0.09 -27.65 15.05
CA ALA A 34 0.37 -27.17 13.70
C ALA A 34 0.13 -25.65 13.60
N VAL A 35 -0.99 -25.19 14.15
CA VAL A 35 -1.33 -23.77 14.31
C VAL A 35 -1.61 -23.50 15.79
N SER A 36 -0.99 -22.48 16.35
CA SER A 36 -1.19 -22.06 17.74
C SER A 36 -1.19 -20.54 17.82
N PRO A 37 -1.95 -19.92 18.73
CA PRO A 37 -1.72 -18.52 19.05
C PRO A 37 -0.28 -18.31 19.55
N PRO A 38 0.32 -17.13 19.35
CA PRO A 38 1.62 -16.82 19.91
C PRO A 38 1.52 -16.62 21.43
N LYS A 39 2.61 -16.88 22.16
CA LYS A 39 2.73 -16.54 23.59
C LYS A 39 2.60 -15.04 23.84
N LYS A 40 3.12 -14.24 22.90
CA LYS A 40 3.06 -12.77 22.91
C LYS A 40 2.60 -12.31 21.53
N PRO A 41 1.37 -11.80 21.39
CA PRO A 41 0.90 -11.25 20.12
C PRO A 41 1.61 -9.94 19.80
N ILE A 42 1.64 -9.60 18.51
CA ILE A 42 2.10 -8.29 18.03
C ILE A 42 0.91 -7.34 18.17
N VAL A 43 1.00 -6.40 19.09
CA VAL A 43 -0.06 -5.44 19.32
C VAL A 43 0.24 -4.16 18.54
N PHE A 44 -0.68 -3.78 17.65
CA PHE A 44 -0.69 -2.48 16.98
C PHE A 44 -1.74 -1.57 17.60
N TRP A 45 -1.37 -0.31 17.85
CA TRP A 45 -2.28 0.69 18.39
C TRP A 45 -2.66 1.71 17.32
N ILE A 46 -3.96 1.86 17.08
CA ILE A 46 -4.49 2.94 16.26
C ILE A 46 -4.43 4.23 17.07
N GLU A 47 -3.67 5.22 16.60
CA GLU A 47 -3.53 6.52 17.23
C GLU A 47 -4.91 7.20 17.40
N LYS A 48 -5.08 7.93 18.50
CA LYS A 48 -6.33 8.66 18.78
C LYS A 48 -6.67 9.75 17.75
N THR A 49 -5.68 10.29 17.04
CA THR A 49 -5.88 11.33 16.01
C THR A 49 -6.53 10.79 14.73
N VAL A 50 -6.52 9.47 14.54
CA VAL A 50 -7.15 8.82 13.38
C VAL A 50 -8.67 9.11 13.38
N PRO A 51 -9.22 9.67 12.29
CA PRO A 51 -10.66 9.93 12.20
C PRO A 51 -11.50 8.65 12.38
N TYR A 52 -12.57 8.74 13.18
CA TYR A 52 -13.40 7.57 13.55
C TYR A 52 -13.84 6.71 12.36
N ARG A 53 -14.23 7.34 11.25
CA ARG A 53 -14.68 6.65 10.02
C ARG A 53 -13.64 5.69 9.43
N TYR A 54 -12.35 5.91 9.70
CA TYR A 54 -11.26 5.09 9.16
C TYR A 54 -10.74 4.04 10.14
N ARG A 55 -11.08 4.13 11.43
CA ARG A 55 -10.53 3.23 12.45
C ARG A 55 -10.88 1.77 12.20
N GLN A 56 -12.12 1.50 11.78
CA GLN A 56 -12.58 0.14 11.46
C GLN A 56 -11.88 -0.44 10.23
N PRO A 57 -11.86 0.22 9.04
CA PRO A 57 -11.15 -0.34 7.89
C PRO A 57 -9.63 -0.45 8.12
N ILE A 58 -9.03 0.46 8.89
CA ILE A 58 -7.59 0.35 9.26
C ILE A 58 -7.36 -0.90 10.11
N ARG A 59 -8.21 -1.14 11.11
CA ARG A 59 -8.15 -2.33 11.95
C ARG A 59 -8.21 -3.60 11.11
N GLU A 60 -9.22 -3.71 10.26
CA GLU A 60 -9.41 -4.87 9.38
C GLU A 60 -8.22 -5.06 8.43
N GLY A 61 -7.67 -3.97 7.88
CA GLY A 61 -6.51 -4.01 7.00
C GLY A 61 -5.25 -4.54 7.69
N ILE A 62 -5.01 -4.18 8.96
CA ILE A 62 -3.88 -4.69 9.74
C ILE A 62 -4.15 -6.13 10.18
N GLU A 63 -5.36 -6.45 10.64
CA GLU A 63 -5.75 -7.80 11.05
C GLU A 63 -5.71 -8.80 9.88
N ALA A 64 -5.90 -8.35 8.64
CA ALA A 64 -5.78 -9.18 7.45
C ALA A 64 -4.39 -9.83 7.28
N TRP A 65 -3.33 -9.25 7.87
CA TRP A 65 -2.00 -9.85 7.89
C TRP A 65 -1.95 -11.18 8.65
N ASN A 66 -2.93 -11.44 9.53
CA ASN A 66 -3.02 -12.72 10.22
C ASN A 66 -3.14 -13.90 9.25
N ALA A 67 -3.72 -13.73 8.06
CA ALA A 67 -3.77 -14.79 7.05
C ALA A 67 -2.35 -15.29 6.64
N ALA A 68 -1.37 -14.39 6.59
CA ALA A 68 0.02 -14.76 6.33
C ALA A 68 0.67 -15.45 7.55
N PHE A 69 0.34 -15.01 8.76
CA PHE A 69 0.84 -15.62 9.99
C PHE A 69 0.24 -17.01 10.26
N GLU A 70 -0.99 -17.25 9.84
CA GLU A 70 -1.63 -18.57 9.92
C GLU A 70 -0.88 -19.60 9.07
N GLN A 71 -0.44 -19.22 7.86
CA GLN A 71 0.42 -20.06 7.03
C GLN A 71 1.78 -20.33 7.68
N ALA A 72 2.28 -19.38 8.49
CA ALA A 72 3.48 -19.56 9.32
C ALA A 72 3.22 -20.37 10.61
N GLY A 73 1.99 -20.84 10.84
CA GLY A 73 1.59 -21.65 11.98
C GLY A 73 1.16 -20.85 13.22
N PHE A 74 0.87 -19.56 13.08
CA PHE A 74 0.39 -18.70 14.15
C PHE A 74 -1.05 -18.25 13.91
N ALA A 75 -1.97 -18.66 14.79
CA ALA A 75 -3.33 -18.11 14.77
C ALA A 75 -3.34 -16.72 15.42
N SER A 76 -3.99 -15.75 14.77
CA SER A 76 -4.20 -14.39 15.33
C SER A 76 -2.93 -13.78 15.93
N ALA A 77 -1.83 -13.79 15.16
CA ALA A 77 -0.54 -13.29 15.63
C ALA A 77 -0.54 -11.78 15.92
N ILE A 78 -1.34 -11.04 15.17
CA ILE A 78 -1.50 -9.59 15.28
C ILE A 78 -2.84 -9.28 15.94
N GLU A 79 -2.78 -8.39 16.92
CA GLU A 79 -3.93 -7.80 17.59
C GLU A 79 -3.90 -6.29 17.37
N VAL A 80 -5.03 -5.71 16.98
CA VAL A 80 -5.14 -4.25 16.84
C VAL A 80 -5.93 -3.70 18.02
N ARG A 81 -5.48 -2.59 18.59
CA ARG A 81 -6.15 -1.91 19.70
C ARG A 81 -6.32 -0.44 19.37
N GLN A 82 -7.33 0.18 19.99
CA GLN A 82 -7.52 1.63 19.89
C GLN A 82 -6.76 2.29 21.05
N GLN A 83 -5.92 3.28 20.75
CA GLN A 83 -5.30 4.09 21.78
C GLN A 83 -6.38 4.84 22.58
N PRO A 84 -6.37 4.75 23.93
CA PRO A 84 -7.28 5.52 24.78
C PRO A 84 -7.04 7.02 24.67
N GLU A 85 -8.06 7.84 24.89
CA GLU A 85 -7.93 9.31 24.87
C GLU A 85 -6.93 9.82 25.91
N LYS A 86 -6.92 9.19 27.08
CA LYS A 86 -5.98 9.46 28.19
C LYS A 86 -4.96 8.34 28.26
N THR A 87 -3.71 8.66 27.95
CA THR A 87 -2.58 7.75 28.06
C THR A 87 -1.29 8.54 28.29
N ASP A 88 -0.34 7.93 29.00
CA ASP A 88 0.90 8.58 29.44
C ASP A 88 2.08 8.32 28.48
N TRP A 89 1.88 7.50 27.43
CA TRP A 89 2.88 7.19 26.42
C TRP A 89 2.61 7.89 25.09
N ASP A 90 3.68 8.21 24.37
CA ASP A 90 3.60 8.85 23.06
C ASP A 90 3.51 7.81 21.94
N PRO A 91 2.75 8.05 20.85
CA PRO A 91 2.74 7.17 19.69
C PRO A 91 4.12 6.84 19.09
N GLU A 92 5.16 7.64 19.33
CA GLU A 92 6.53 7.38 18.89
C GLU A 92 7.39 6.62 19.92
N ASP A 93 6.80 6.14 21.01
CA ASP A 93 7.49 5.32 22.00
C ASP A 93 7.79 3.91 21.44
N VAL A 94 9.07 3.54 21.46
CA VAL A 94 9.60 2.24 20.97
C VAL A 94 8.98 1.00 21.63
N ASN A 95 8.24 1.16 22.72
CA ASN A 95 7.56 0.06 23.38
C ASN A 95 6.22 -0.32 22.72
N TYR A 96 5.69 0.50 21.80
CA TYR A 96 4.37 0.33 21.21
C TYR A 96 4.43 0.45 19.69
N ASN A 97 3.95 -0.57 18.97
CA ASN A 97 3.74 -0.44 17.53
C ASN A 97 2.50 0.42 17.28
N THR A 98 2.62 1.46 16.48
CA THR A 98 1.49 2.39 16.26
C THR A 98 1.12 2.56 14.80
N PHE A 99 -0.16 2.82 14.56
CA PHE A 99 -0.65 3.37 13.30
C PHE A 99 -0.94 4.85 13.52
N ARG A 100 -0.24 5.69 12.77
CA ARG A 100 -0.23 7.15 12.93
C ARG A 100 -0.91 7.86 11.78
N TRP A 101 -1.61 8.93 12.12
CA TRP A 101 -2.31 9.76 11.15
C TRP A 101 -1.66 11.13 11.03
N ILE A 102 -1.05 11.41 9.88
CA ILE A 102 -0.38 12.69 9.62
C ILE A 102 -1.06 13.46 8.49
N THR A 103 -0.73 14.73 8.35
CA THR A 103 -1.21 15.56 7.24
C THR A 103 -0.07 16.49 6.82
N SER A 104 0.53 16.20 5.67
CA SER A 104 1.72 16.90 5.19
C SER A 104 1.56 17.53 3.80
N GLY A 105 0.39 17.43 3.16
CA GLY A 105 0.21 17.87 1.78
C GLY A 105 0.80 16.88 0.75
N ARG A 106 1.19 15.69 1.19
CA ARG A 106 1.82 14.66 0.36
C ARG A 106 1.05 13.36 0.48
N SER A 107 0.79 12.71 -0.65
CA SER A 107 0.10 11.41 -0.68
C SER A 107 1.10 10.27 -0.49
N PHE A 108 1.23 9.73 0.72
CA PHE A 108 2.05 8.55 0.99
C PHE A 108 1.64 7.75 2.23
N ALA A 109 2.15 6.52 2.31
CA ALA A 109 2.22 5.71 3.52
C ALA A 109 3.63 5.13 3.69
N MET A 110 4.13 5.05 4.92
CA MET A 110 5.44 4.48 5.25
C MET A 110 5.34 3.55 6.46
N GLY A 111 6.16 2.50 6.47
CA GLY A 111 6.24 1.55 7.59
C GLY A 111 7.67 1.41 8.14
N PRO A 112 8.26 2.45 8.76
CA PRO A 112 9.52 2.30 9.47
C PRO A 112 9.44 1.23 10.57
N SER A 113 10.57 0.54 10.78
CA SER A 113 10.72 -0.44 11.85
C SER A 113 12.06 -0.27 12.55
N ARG A 114 12.10 -0.41 13.86
CA ARG A 114 13.33 -0.42 14.66
C ARG A 114 13.74 -1.87 14.94
N VAL A 115 14.96 -2.22 14.56
CA VAL A 115 15.47 -3.61 14.64
C VAL A 115 16.68 -3.65 15.55
N ASN A 116 16.74 -4.64 16.43
CA ASN A 116 17.94 -4.93 17.22
C ASN A 116 19.07 -5.40 16.28
N PRO A 117 20.17 -4.64 16.13
CA PRO A 117 21.22 -4.94 15.16
C PRO A 117 22.06 -6.17 15.52
N ARG A 118 21.96 -6.67 16.75
CA ARG A 118 22.70 -7.86 17.22
C ARG A 118 21.92 -9.17 17.08
N THR A 119 20.61 -9.11 16.87
CA THR A 119 19.75 -10.31 16.82
C THR A 119 18.85 -10.37 15.59
N GLY A 120 18.64 -9.23 14.91
CA GLY A 120 17.64 -9.09 13.85
C GLY A 120 16.20 -9.06 14.36
N GLN A 121 15.96 -8.95 15.66
CA GLN A 121 14.61 -8.85 16.19
C GLN A 121 14.01 -7.47 15.86
N ILE A 122 12.82 -7.44 15.28
CA ILE A 122 12.01 -6.22 15.20
C ILE A 122 11.49 -5.92 16.61
N LEU A 123 11.85 -4.74 17.11
CA LEU A 123 11.44 -4.26 18.44
C LEU A 123 10.16 -3.45 18.33
N ASP A 124 10.02 -2.72 17.23
CA ASP A 124 8.97 -1.73 17.03
C ASP A 124 8.74 -1.47 15.54
N ALA A 125 7.50 -1.15 15.18
CA ALA A 125 7.07 -0.78 13.85
C ALA A 125 5.99 0.31 13.92
N ASP A 126 6.27 1.43 13.25
CA ASP A 126 5.34 2.55 13.15
C ASP A 126 4.81 2.63 11.72
N ILE A 127 3.49 2.64 11.57
CA ILE A 127 2.83 2.87 10.29
C ILE A 127 2.48 4.35 10.24
N ILE A 128 3.15 5.11 9.37
CA ILE A 128 2.88 6.52 9.13
C ILE A 128 1.99 6.64 7.91
N PHE A 129 0.78 7.16 8.10
CA PHE A 129 -0.21 7.27 7.04
C PHE A 129 -0.66 8.72 6.86
N ASP A 130 -0.44 9.27 5.66
CA ASP A 130 -0.84 10.64 5.35
C ASP A 130 -2.33 10.71 4.94
N ALA A 131 -3.06 11.66 5.51
CA ALA A 131 -4.46 11.91 5.21
C ALA A 131 -4.72 12.19 3.72
N ASP A 132 -3.77 12.83 3.04
CA ASP A 132 -3.87 13.15 1.61
C ASP A 132 -3.71 11.91 0.73
N PHE A 133 -3.19 10.79 1.27
CA PHE A 133 -3.21 9.50 0.57
C PHE A 133 -4.64 9.03 0.29
N VAL A 134 -5.54 9.14 1.28
CA VAL A 134 -6.94 8.76 1.08
C VAL A 134 -7.63 9.69 0.09
N LYS A 135 -7.39 11.00 0.17
CA LYS A 135 -7.97 11.97 -0.77
C LYS A 135 -7.50 11.72 -2.19
N HIS A 136 -6.22 11.40 -2.38
CA HIS A 136 -5.67 11.06 -3.68
C HIS A 136 -6.40 9.87 -4.28
N TRP A 137 -6.52 8.76 -3.54
CA TRP A 137 -7.22 7.57 -4.04
C TRP A 137 -8.73 7.78 -4.24
N GLN A 138 -9.37 8.58 -3.39
CA GLN A 138 -10.76 9.00 -3.61
C GLN A 138 -10.92 9.77 -4.91
N THR A 139 -10.05 10.76 -5.15
CA THR A 139 -10.07 11.57 -6.37
C THR A 139 -9.81 10.69 -7.58
N GLU A 140 -8.84 9.79 -7.53
CA GLU A 140 -8.57 8.84 -8.61
C GLU A 140 -9.78 7.96 -8.92
N PHE A 141 -10.44 7.41 -7.88
CA PHE A 141 -11.60 6.54 -8.04
C PHE A 141 -12.83 7.29 -8.61
N GLU A 142 -13.04 8.54 -8.19
CA GLU A 142 -14.15 9.38 -8.65
C GLU A 142 -13.89 9.99 -10.04
N THR A 143 -12.63 10.31 -10.35
CA THR A 143 -12.24 11.03 -11.58
C THR A 143 -11.89 10.10 -12.73
N PHE A 144 -11.42 8.88 -12.48
CA PHE A 144 -11.06 7.90 -13.51
C PHE A 144 -12.06 6.74 -13.58
N THR A 145 -13.35 7.07 -13.60
CA THR A 145 -14.39 6.10 -13.93
C THR A 145 -14.32 5.73 -15.43
N PRO A 146 -14.85 4.56 -15.84
CA PRO A 146 -14.92 4.21 -17.26
C PRO A 146 -15.62 5.27 -18.11
N GLU A 147 -16.62 5.96 -17.54
CA GLU A 147 -17.38 7.05 -18.17
C GLU A 147 -16.53 8.31 -18.33
N SER A 148 -15.80 8.72 -17.29
CA SER A 148 -14.93 9.89 -17.35
C SER A 148 -13.70 9.62 -18.23
N ILE A 149 -13.14 8.40 -18.21
CA ILE A 149 -12.08 7.97 -19.13
C ILE A 149 -12.61 7.97 -20.57
N ALA A 150 -13.81 7.45 -20.82
CA ALA A 150 -14.43 7.51 -22.14
C ALA A 150 -14.58 8.97 -22.59
N TRP A 151 -15.08 9.86 -21.75
CA TRP A 151 -15.17 11.28 -22.06
C TRP A 151 -13.78 11.92 -22.32
N LEU A 152 -12.78 11.66 -21.48
CA LEU A 152 -11.41 12.19 -21.59
C LEU A 152 -10.64 11.67 -22.81
N THR A 153 -10.95 10.45 -23.27
CA THR A 153 -10.28 9.79 -24.41
C THR A 153 -11.03 9.94 -25.73
N GLY A 154 -12.10 10.74 -25.76
CA GLY A 154 -12.92 10.97 -26.96
C GLY A 154 -13.86 9.81 -27.31
N GLY A 155 -14.11 8.91 -26.35
CA GLY A 155 -15.17 7.91 -26.40
C GLY A 155 -16.55 8.56 -26.49
N LEU A 156 -17.43 7.89 -27.23
CA LEU A 156 -18.79 8.35 -27.52
C LEU A 156 -19.57 8.60 -26.21
N ASP A 157 -20.09 9.82 -26.08
CA ASP A 157 -21.02 10.23 -25.03
C ASP A 157 -22.16 9.20 -24.83
N PRO A 158 -22.26 8.57 -23.65
CA PRO A 158 -23.32 7.58 -23.38
C PRO A 158 -24.71 8.23 -23.24
N THR A 159 -24.82 9.56 -23.12
CA THR A 159 -26.10 10.26 -23.07
C THR A 159 -26.67 10.63 -24.44
N GLY A 160 -25.90 10.40 -25.51
CA GLY A 160 -26.39 10.57 -26.88
C GLY A 160 -26.92 11.97 -27.19
N VAL A 161 -26.48 13.00 -26.44
CA VAL A 161 -26.91 14.38 -26.71
C VAL A 161 -25.98 14.96 -27.78
N ARG A 162 -26.25 14.58 -29.04
CA ARG A 162 -25.82 15.39 -30.18
C ARG A 162 -26.51 16.74 -30.09
N GLY A 163 -25.75 17.76 -29.72
CA GLY A 163 -26.29 19.11 -29.63
C GLY A 163 -25.27 20.22 -29.43
N ILE A 164 -24.07 20.12 -30.01
CA ILE A 164 -23.35 21.35 -30.40
C ILE A 164 -23.53 21.48 -31.90
N ASP A 165 -24.42 22.40 -32.22
CA ASP A 165 -24.82 22.80 -33.54
C ASP A 165 -23.57 23.04 -34.41
N ARG A 166 -23.52 22.32 -35.54
CA ARG A 166 -22.63 22.63 -36.65
C ARG A 166 -23.17 23.89 -37.32
N GLN A 167 -23.09 25.02 -36.65
CA GLN A 167 -23.25 26.30 -37.31
C GLN A 167 -21.90 26.71 -37.89
N ALA A 168 -21.83 26.56 -39.21
CA ALA A 168 -20.80 27.09 -40.06
C ALA A 168 -20.39 28.52 -39.64
N VAL A 169 -19.16 28.66 -39.14
CA VAL A 169 -18.42 29.91 -39.25
C VAL A 169 -17.20 29.59 -40.10
N GLY A 170 -17.31 29.95 -41.38
CA GLY A 170 -16.26 29.77 -42.37
C GLY A 170 -15.04 30.64 -42.11
N CYS A 171 -13.94 30.22 -42.75
CA CYS A 171 -12.74 30.97 -43.14
C CYS A 171 -12.11 31.93 -42.11
N GLY A 172 -10.93 31.53 -41.62
CA GLY A 172 -9.95 32.44 -41.05
C GLY A 172 -8.62 31.73 -40.80
N CYS A 173 -7.66 31.93 -41.70
CA CYS A 173 -6.29 31.43 -41.59
C CYS A 173 -5.63 31.82 -40.25
N GLY A 174 -4.84 30.91 -39.68
CA GLY A 174 -3.68 31.27 -38.87
C GLY A 174 -3.63 30.75 -37.43
N HIS A 175 -3.39 29.45 -37.23
CA HIS A 175 -2.28 28.99 -36.37
C HIS A 175 -2.14 27.47 -36.41
N CYS A 176 -0.94 27.01 -36.74
CA CYS A 176 -0.51 25.63 -36.56
C CYS A 176 -0.39 25.36 -35.06
N SER A 177 -1.27 24.54 -34.47
CA SER A 177 -1.12 24.10 -33.08
C SER A 177 -0.25 22.83 -33.02
N LEU A 178 0.97 23.00 -32.50
CA LEU A 178 2.03 22.01 -32.29
C LEU A 178 1.64 20.78 -31.43
N LEU A 179 0.38 20.66 -30.99
CA LEU A 179 -0.09 19.58 -30.11
C LEU A 179 -0.74 18.41 -30.86
N ALA A 180 -1.01 18.53 -32.15
CA ALA A 180 -1.58 17.44 -32.95
C ALA A 180 -0.59 16.27 -33.20
N GLY A 181 0.72 16.49 -33.02
CA GLY A 181 1.74 15.47 -33.28
C GLY A 181 1.94 14.46 -32.13
N HIS A 182 1.66 14.84 -30.88
CA HIS A 182 1.96 13.99 -29.72
C HIS A 182 0.90 12.91 -29.44
N SER A 183 -0.34 13.12 -29.86
CA SER A 183 -1.45 12.17 -29.67
C SER A 183 -1.41 10.96 -30.60
N TYR A 184 -0.70 11.04 -31.74
CA TYR A 184 -0.58 9.93 -32.67
C TYR A 184 0.45 8.87 -32.25
N GLN A 185 1.49 9.23 -31.48
CA GLN A 185 2.53 8.27 -31.10
C GLN A 185 2.13 7.34 -29.94
N THR A 186 1.22 7.76 -29.06
CA THR A 186 0.69 6.90 -27.98
C THR A 186 -0.37 5.90 -28.47
N ALA A 187 -1.10 6.23 -29.54
CA ALA A 187 -2.15 5.35 -30.08
C ALA A 187 -1.60 4.06 -30.73
N LEU A 188 -0.41 4.10 -31.33
CA LEU A 188 0.18 2.92 -32.00
C LEU A 188 0.79 1.90 -31.03
N GLY A 189 1.12 2.28 -29.80
CA GLY A 189 1.66 1.35 -28.79
C GLY A 189 0.60 0.42 -28.17
N VAL A 190 -0.65 0.89 -28.09
CA VAL A 190 -1.74 0.13 -27.44
C VAL A 190 -2.36 -0.90 -28.38
N GLN A 191 -2.31 -0.69 -29.70
CA GLN A 191 -2.88 -1.61 -30.68
C GLN A 191 -2.02 -2.86 -30.96
N ALA A 192 -0.73 -2.86 -30.61
CA ALA A 192 0.16 -4.01 -30.82
C ALA A 192 0.11 -5.06 -29.69
N GLY A 193 -0.49 -4.74 -28.53
CA GLY A 193 -0.56 -5.66 -27.37
C GLY A 193 -1.80 -6.55 -27.31
N SER A 194 -2.86 -6.23 -28.07
CA SER A 194 -4.17 -6.92 -27.96
C SER A 194 -4.34 -8.14 -28.88
N HIS A 195 -3.27 -8.60 -29.53
CA HIS A 195 -3.28 -9.78 -30.41
C HIS A 195 -2.42 -10.96 -29.93
N ALA A 196 -2.07 -11.02 -28.65
CA ALA A 196 -1.41 -12.19 -28.07
C ALA A 196 -2.02 -12.57 -26.71
N ARG A 197 -3.18 -13.25 -26.74
CA ARG A 197 -3.59 -14.31 -25.78
C ARG A 197 -5.02 -14.80 -26.06
N THR A 198 -5.20 -15.48 -27.19
CA THR A 198 -6.24 -16.50 -27.32
C THR A 198 -5.57 -17.87 -27.14
N GLY A 199 -5.67 -18.42 -25.94
CA GLY A 199 -5.09 -19.71 -25.56
C GLY A 199 -5.82 -20.25 -24.35
N ALA A 200 -6.78 -21.13 -24.58
CA ALA A 200 -7.69 -21.72 -23.61
C ALA A 200 -7.00 -22.65 -22.61
N TYR A 201 -7.46 -22.64 -21.35
CA TYR A 201 -7.48 -23.80 -20.45
C TYR A 201 -8.62 -23.66 -19.43
N PRO A 202 -9.52 -24.66 -19.26
CA PRO A 202 -10.57 -24.63 -18.25
C PRO A 202 -10.16 -25.44 -17.00
N TRP A 203 -10.49 -24.94 -15.81
CA TRP A 203 -10.54 -25.76 -14.58
C TRP A 203 -11.95 -25.66 -13.97
N PRO A 204 -12.54 -26.78 -13.50
CA PRO A 204 -13.88 -26.79 -12.96
C PRO A 204 -13.91 -26.42 -11.47
N ALA A 205 -15.01 -25.78 -11.06
CA ALA A 205 -15.31 -25.48 -9.66
C ALA A 205 -15.86 -26.72 -8.93
N ALA A 206 -15.44 -26.88 -7.69
CA ALA A 206 -16.13 -27.61 -6.64
C ALA A 206 -16.36 -26.63 -5.47
#